data_AF-A0A447TE91-F1
#
_entry.id   AF-A0A447TE91-F1
#
_cell.length_a   1.000
_cell.length_b   1.000
_cell.length_c   1.000
_cell.angle_alpha   90.00
_cell.angle_beta   90.00
_cell.angle_gamma   90.00
#
_symmetry.space_group_name_H-M   'P 1'
#
loop_
_entity.id
_entity.type
_entity.pdbx_description
1 polymer ?
#
loop_
_entity_poly.entity_id
_entity_poly.type
_entity_poly.pdbx_seq_one_letter_code
_entity_poly.pdbx_strand_id
1 'polypeptide(L)'
;MQNIIDFVLEIDKLKQVTRKTRVLNSDRYENSAEHSWQIALLASSLAPYAAEPVNMDRVVAMLLVHDIGEIETGDTIVYAEGGWEERKAQELACVSRIFGMLPRRREAVSWRCGTSSRPARPPRRVLPTRRTARCRCC
;
A
#
# COMPACT_ATOMS: atom_id res chain seq x y z
N MET A 1 19.09 -17.25 8.32
CA MET A 1 19.34 -15.85 7.90
C MET A 1 19.56 -15.74 6.39
N GLN A 2 20.12 -16.75 5.71
CA GLN A 2 20.33 -16.72 4.25
C GLN A 2 19.10 -16.26 3.45
N ASN A 3 17.93 -16.86 3.70
CA ASN A 3 16.67 -16.44 3.08
C ASN A 3 16.32 -14.95 3.21
N ILE A 4 16.71 -14.30 4.31
CA ILE A 4 16.45 -12.86 4.52
C ILE A 4 17.42 -12.06 3.64
N ILE A 5 18.67 -12.50 3.54
CA ILE A 5 19.67 -11.89 2.66
C ILE A 5 19.22 -12.04 1.21
N ASP A 6 18.79 -13.24 0.81
CA ASP A 6 18.31 -13.50 -0.55
C ASP A 6 17.09 -12.63 -0.88
N PHE A 7 16.15 -12.48 0.05
CA PHE A 7 15.03 -11.56 -0.09
C PHE A 7 15.48 -10.11 -0.29
N VAL A 8 16.43 -9.62 0.53
CA VAL A 8 16.95 -8.25 0.42
C VAL A 8 17.66 -8.02 -0.92
N LEU A 9 18.42 -9.01 -1.40
CA LEU A 9 19.07 -8.97 -2.71
C LEU A 9 18.05 -9.01 -3.85
N GLU A 10 16.96 -9.75 -3.68
CA GLU A 10 15.91 -9.86 -4.70
C GLU A 10 15.15 -8.54 -4.86
N ILE A 11 14.78 -7.88 -3.76
CA ILE A 11 14.06 -6.58 -3.82
C ILE A 11 14.96 -5.43 -4.31
N ASP A 12 16.30 -5.57 -4.26
CA ASP A 12 17.23 -4.56 -4.79
C ASP A 12 17.01 -4.34 -6.30
N LYS A 13 16.57 -5.37 -7.02
CA LYS A 13 16.21 -5.30 -8.45
C LYS A 13 15.13 -4.24 -8.74
N LEU A 14 14.31 -3.87 -7.75
CA LEU A 14 13.31 -2.81 -7.90
C LEU A 14 13.94 -1.46 -8.27
N LYS A 15 15.19 -1.20 -7.86
CA LYS A 15 15.93 0.02 -8.22
C LYS A 15 16.27 0.12 -9.71
N GLN A 16 16.20 -1.01 -10.43
CA GLN A 16 16.46 -1.07 -11.87
C GLN A 16 15.19 -0.86 -12.70
N VAL A 17 14.01 -0.95 -12.07
CA VAL A 17 12.73 -0.65 -12.73
C VAL A 17 12.61 0.85 -12.86
N THR A 18 12.61 1.35 -14.10
CA THR A 18 12.46 2.79 -14.39
C THR A 18 11.03 3.10 -14.78
N ARG A 19 10.54 4.22 -14.25
CA ARG A 19 9.21 4.77 -14.51
C ARG A 19 9.30 5.84 -15.60
N LYS A 20 8.16 6.23 -16.16
CA LYS A 20 8.14 7.34 -17.16
C LYS A 20 8.25 8.74 -16.55
N THR A 21 8.09 8.87 -15.23
CA THR A 21 8.31 10.11 -14.50
C THR A 21 9.79 10.47 -14.48
N ARG A 22 10.13 11.76 -14.60
CA ARG A 22 11.50 12.25 -14.44
C ARG A 22 11.72 12.81 -13.04
N VAL A 23 12.93 12.62 -12.53
CA VAL A 23 13.36 13.26 -11.29
C VAL A 23 13.48 14.77 -11.52
N LEU A 24 13.03 15.57 -10.56
CA LEU A 24 13.10 17.03 -10.65
C LEU A 24 14.53 17.48 -10.90
N ASN A 25 14.70 18.36 -11.89
CA ASN A 25 16.00 18.90 -12.29
C ASN A 25 17.04 17.84 -12.68
N SER A 26 16.60 16.70 -13.21
CA SER A 26 17.46 15.63 -13.69
C SER A 26 16.97 15.07 -15.03
N ASP A 27 17.90 14.61 -15.85
CA ASP A 27 17.59 13.87 -17.07
C ASP A 27 17.29 12.38 -16.80
N ARG A 28 17.40 11.94 -15.54
CA ARG A 28 17.14 10.57 -15.12
C ARG A 28 15.64 10.32 -14.91
N TYR A 29 15.21 9.13 -15.34
CA TYR A 29 13.90 8.59 -14.98
C TYR A 29 13.85 8.14 -13.51
N GLU A 30 12.71 8.38 -12.88
CA GLU A 30 12.40 7.88 -11.55
C GLU A 30 12.46 6.35 -11.55
N ASN A 31 12.97 5.71 -10.51
CA ASN A 31 12.86 4.26 -10.33
C ASN A 31 11.74 3.89 -9.34
N SER A 32 11.25 2.65 -9.41
CA SER A 32 10.11 2.24 -8.59
C SER A 32 10.41 2.16 -7.09
N ALA A 33 11.68 1.96 -6.71
CA ALA A 33 12.08 1.94 -5.30
C ALA A 33 12.06 3.35 -4.67
N GLU A 34 12.59 4.36 -5.36
CA GLU A 34 12.54 5.75 -4.90
C GLU A 34 11.13 6.32 -4.96
N HIS A 35 10.32 5.88 -5.93
CA HIS A 35 8.90 6.20 -6.00
C HIS A 35 8.16 5.73 -4.73
N SER A 36 8.31 4.44 -4.41
CA SER A 36 7.72 3.82 -3.20
C SER A 36 8.12 4.56 -1.92
N TRP A 37 9.39 4.97 -1.82
CA TRP A 37 9.89 5.78 -0.70
C TRP A 37 9.20 7.15 -0.63
N GLN A 38 9.14 7.88 -1.75
CA GLN A 38 8.60 9.23 -1.80
C GLN A 38 7.10 9.24 -1.46
N ILE A 39 6.32 8.29 -1.98
CA ILE A 39 4.87 8.23 -1.70
C ILE A 39 4.60 7.78 -0.26
N ALA A 40 5.46 6.97 0.37
CA ALA A 40 5.33 6.60 1.78
C ALA A 40 5.53 7.81 2.71
N LEU A 41 6.51 8.67 2.37
CA LEU A 41 6.72 9.95 3.07
C LEU A 41 5.58 10.94 2.82
N LEU A 42 5.08 11.01 1.59
CA LEU A 42 3.93 11.82 1.24
C LEU A 42 2.70 11.41 2.05
N ALA A 43 2.37 10.11 2.08
CA ALA A 43 1.25 9.57 2.85
C ALA A 43 1.39 9.89 4.35
N SER A 44 2.59 9.75 4.90
CA SER A 44 2.87 10.10 6.29
C SER A 44 2.67 11.60 6.57
N SER A 45 3.08 12.46 5.63
CA SER A 45 2.91 13.92 5.73
C SER A 45 1.45 14.35 5.59
N LEU A 46 0.65 13.60 4.83
CA LEU A 46 -0.77 13.85 4.62
C LEU A 46 -1.68 13.24 5.69
N ALA A 47 -1.15 12.43 6.61
CA ALA A 47 -1.92 11.76 7.65
C ALA A 47 -2.83 12.69 8.47
N PRO A 48 -2.44 13.93 8.84
CA PRO A 48 -3.32 14.85 9.57
C PRO A 48 -4.56 15.32 8.79
N TYR A 49 -4.55 15.19 7.46
CA TYR A 49 -5.64 15.61 6.58
C TYR A 49 -6.61 14.46 6.25
N ALA A 50 -6.40 13.27 6.80
CA ALA A 50 -7.29 12.13 6.57
C ALA A 50 -8.67 12.37 7.20
N ALA A 51 -9.73 12.13 6.42
CA ALA A 51 -11.12 12.30 6.87
C ALA A 51 -11.50 11.33 8.01
N GLU A 52 -10.83 10.19 8.09
CA GLU A 52 -11.05 9.16 9.09
C GLU A 52 -9.72 8.68 9.70
N PRO A 53 -9.72 8.08 10.90
CA PRO A 53 -8.52 7.51 11.48
C PRO A 53 -7.91 6.41 10.58
N VAL A 54 -6.66 6.63 10.14
CA VAL A 54 -5.90 5.67 9.31
C VAL A 54 -4.80 5.01 10.13
N ASN A 55 -4.59 3.72 9.94
CA ASN A 55 -3.43 3.03 10.49
C ASN A 55 -2.21 3.30 9.59
N MET A 56 -1.37 4.26 9.99
CA MET A 56 -0.20 4.67 9.21
C MET A 56 0.87 3.59 9.10
N ASP A 57 1.06 2.74 10.10
CA ASP A 57 1.99 1.61 10.02
C ASP A 57 1.62 0.68 8.87
N ARG A 58 0.32 0.39 8.71
CA ARG A 58 -0.18 -0.41 7.58
C ARG A 58 -0.01 0.30 6.25
N VAL A 59 -0.24 1.61 6.18
CA VAL A 59 -0.12 2.39 4.94
C VAL A 59 1.32 2.45 4.47
N VAL A 60 2.24 2.85 5.35
CA VAL A 60 3.67 2.88 5.05
C VAL A 60 4.15 1.48 4.67
N ALA A 61 3.73 0.47 5.42
CA ALA A 61 4.08 -0.91 5.12
C ALA A 61 3.61 -1.34 3.71
N MET A 62 2.37 -1.00 3.33
CA MET A 62 1.83 -1.32 2.01
C MET A 62 2.57 -0.57 0.91
N LEU A 63 2.82 0.74 1.07
CA LEU A 63 3.47 1.57 0.06
C LEU A 63 4.93 1.16 -0.20
N LEU A 64 5.65 0.72 0.83
CA LEU A 64 7.03 0.24 0.67
C LEU A 64 7.15 -1.04 -0.17
N VAL A 65 6.06 -1.80 -0.33
CA VAL A 65 6.07 -3.08 -1.06
C VAL A 65 5.14 -3.12 -2.27
N HIS A 66 4.43 -2.02 -2.55
CA HIS A 66 3.36 -2.02 -3.54
C HIS A 66 3.85 -2.32 -4.97
N ASP A 67 5.04 -1.85 -5.32
CA ASP A 67 5.64 -2.02 -6.65
C ASP A 67 6.58 -3.23 -6.76
N ILE A 68 6.66 -4.12 -5.76
CA ILE A 68 7.57 -5.29 -5.84
C ILE A 68 7.25 -6.18 -7.05
N GLY A 69 6.00 -6.25 -7.48
CA GLY A 69 5.59 -6.99 -8.69
C GLY A 69 6.16 -6.43 -9.99
N GLU A 70 6.60 -5.17 -10.01
CA GLU A 70 7.20 -4.53 -11.18
C GLU A 70 8.61 -5.07 -11.49
N ILE A 71 9.26 -5.78 -10.57
CA ILE A 71 10.59 -6.38 -10.78
C ILE A 71 10.60 -7.29 -12.02
N GLU A 72 9.51 -8.03 -12.26
CA GLU A 72 9.41 -8.95 -13.40
C GLU A 72 8.49 -8.42 -14.51
N THR A 73 7.57 -7.52 -14.20
CA THR A 73 6.59 -7.01 -15.18
C THR A 73 6.94 -5.63 -15.75
N GLY A 74 7.92 -4.92 -15.19
CA GLY A 74 8.30 -3.55 -15.53
C GLY A 74 7.26 -2.50 -15.13
N ASP A 75 7.59 -1.21 -15.23
CA ASP A 75 6.61 -0.13 -15.03
C ASP A 75 5.60 -0.12 -16.19
N THR A 76 4.31 -0.02 -15.87
CA THR A 76 3.26 0.17 -16.88
C THR A 76 2.42 1.37 -16.51
N ILE A 77 2.31 2.30 -17.46
CA ILE A 77 1.48 3.47 -17.25
C ILE A 77 0.04 3.02 -17.06
N VAL A 78 -0.66 3.69 -16.13
CA VAL A 78 -2.10 3.57 -15.85
C VAL A 78 -2.99 3.60 -17.13
N TYR A 79 -2.51 4.16 -18.24
CA TYR A 79 -3.20 4.26 -19.52
C TYR A 79 -2.89 3.14 -20.53
N ALA A 80 -2.21 2.07 -20.13
CA ALA A 80 -1.95 0.95 -21.01
C ALA A 80 -3.27 0.24 -21.39
N GLU A 81 -3.51 0.10 -22.70
CA GLU A 81 -4.69 -0.57 -23.24
C GLU A 81 -4.47 -2.09 -23.27
N GLY A 82 -5.32 -2.85 -22.58
CA GLY A 82 -5.33 -4.33 -22.60
C GLY A 82 -4.33 -5.01 -21.67
N GLY A 83 -4.42 -6.35 -21.57
CA GLY A 83 -3.45 -7.19 -20.84
C GLY A 83 -3.51 -7.17 -19.30
N TRP A 84 -4.46 -6.44 -18.71
CA TRP A 84 -4.55 -6.25 -17.26
C TRP A 84 -4.62 -7.54 -16.44
N GLU A 85 -5.40 -8.53 -16.88
CA GLU A 85 -5.56 -9.80 -16.15
C GLU A 85 -4.28 -10.64 -16.16
N GLU A 86 -3.64 -10.76 -17.32
CA GLU A 86 -2.38 -11.48 -17.46
C GLU A 86 -1.27 -10.80 -16.67
N ARG A 87 -1.21 -9.47 -16.72
CA ARG A 87 -0.24 -8.68 -15.98
C ARG A 87 -0.42 -8.81 -14.47
N LYS A 88 -1.66 -8.72 -13.98
CA LYS A 88 -1.96 -8.97 -12.55
C LYS A 88 -1.57 -10.38 -12.12
N ALA A 89 -1.78 -11.37 -12.98
CA ALA A 89 -1.35 -12.75 -12.70
C ALA A 89 0.18 -12.85 -12.62
N GLN A 90 0.91 -12.17 -13.49
CA GLN A 90 2.38 -12.11 -13.46
C GLN A 90 2.90 -11.35 -12.24
N GLU A 91 2.32 -10.19 -11.90
CA GLU A 91 2.64 -9.43 -10.68
C GLU A 91 2.40 -10.28 -9.43
N LEU A 92 1.26 -10.98 -9.36
CA LEU A 92 0.94 -11.88 -8.24
C LEU A 92 1.92 -13.04 -8.14
N ALA A 93 2.32 -13.64 -9.27
CA ALA A 93 3.31 -14.71 -9.29
C ALA A 93 4.68 -14.22 -8.81
N CYS A 94 5.11 -13.04 -9.27
CA CYS A 94 6.34 -12.38 -8.86
C CYS A 94 6.36 -12.15 -7.35
N VAL A 95 5.34 -11.47 -6.83
CA VAL A 95 5.18 -11.17 -5.40
C VAL A 95 5.14 -12.46 -4.58
N SER A 96 4.38 -13.47 -5.01
CA SER A 96 4.28 -14.76 -4.31
C SER A 96 5.62 -15.47 -4.20
N ARG A 97 6.44 -15.45 -5.27
CA ARG A 97 7.79 -16.02 -5.28
C ARG A 97 8.74 -15.27 -4.33
N ILE A 98 8.79 -13.94 -4.43
CA ILE A 98 9.70 -13.10 -3.63
C ILE A 98 9.37 -13.19 -2.14
N PHE A 99 8.09 -13.01 -1.77
CA PHE A 99 7.68 -13.13 -0.37
C PHE A 99 7.72 -14.56 0.16
N GLY A 100 7.68 -15.56 -0.73
CA GLY A 100 7.89 -16.96 -0.41
C GLY A 100 9.31 -17.30 0.06
N MET A 101 10.29 -16.43 -0.22
CA MET A 101 11.68 -16.59 0.27
C MET A 101 11.76 -16.42 1.80
N LEU A 102 10.93 -15.55 2.37
CA LEU A 102 10.97 -15.24 3.79
C LEU A 102 10.54 -16.45 4.64
N PRO A 103 11.23 -16.73 5.77
CA PRO A 103 10.88 -17.85 6.63
C PRO A 103 9.43 -17.69 7.13
N ARG A 104 8.67 -18.79 7.06
CA ARG A 104 7.25 -18.79 7.43
C ARG A 104 7.09 -18.34 8.87
N ARG A 105 6.45 -17.16 9.04
CA ARG A 105 5.97 -16.51 10.27
C ARG A 105 6.30 -17.29 11.55
N ARG A 106 7.53 -17.11 12.06
CA ARG A 106 7.74 -17.24 13.51
C ARG A 106 7.74 -15.86 14.17
N GLU A 107 8.26 -14.81 13.53
CA GLU A 107 8.28 -13.45 14.09
C GLU A 107 8.26 -12.31 13.02
N ALA A 108 7.60 -12.52 11.87
CA ALA A 108 7.60 -11.53 10.80
C ALA A 108 6.50 -10.47 10.97
N VAL A 109 6.90 -9.20 10.85
CA VAL A 109 6.04 -8.01 10.64
C VAL A 109 4.87 -8.35 9.72
N SER A 110 3.66 -8.02 10.14
CA SER A 110 2.42 -8.43 9.47
C SER A 110 2.13 -7.59 8.23
N TRP A 111 2.75 -7.94 7.10
CA TRP A 111 2.41 -7.42 5.75
C TRP A 111 1.13 -8.08 5.22
N ARG A 112 0.00 -7.93 5.92
CA ARG A 112 -1.31 -8.29 5.37
C ARG A 112 -1.95 -7.02 4.83
N CYS A 113 -2.14 -6.95 3.51
CA CYS A 113 -3.13 -6.08 2.92
C CYS A 113 -4.51 -6.55 3.42
N GLY A 114 -4.95 -5.98 4.52
CA GLY A 114 -6.09 -6.47 5.30
C GLY A 114 -7.42 -6.36 4.57
N THR A 115 -8.09 -7.51 4.42
CA THR A 115 -9.54 -7.61 4.59
C THR A 115 -9.86 -7.45 6.07
N SER A 116 -10.17 -6.23 6.51
CA SER A 116 -10.59 -5.98 7.90
C SER A 116 -12.09 -6.18 8.03
N SER A 117 -12.54 -7.39 8.37
CA SER A 117 -13.82 -7.55 9.06
C SER A 117 -13.60 -7.23 10.54
N ARG A 118 -13.88 -5.97 10.93
CA ARG A 118 -14.07 -5.65 12.36
C ARG A 118 -15.50 -6.03 12.75
N PRO A 119 -15.74 -6.70 13.89
CA PRO A 119 -17.10 -6.89 14.38
C PRO A 119 -17.69 -5.54 14.81
N ALA A 120 -18.96 -5.34 14.49
CA ALA A 120 -19.70 -4.10 14.74
C ALA A 120 -19.67 -3.72 16.23
N ARG A 121 -19.37 -2.45 16.51
CA ARG A 121 -19.54 -1.85 17.84
C ARG A 121 -21.04 -1.79 18.18
N PRO A 122 -21.49 -2.16 19.38
CA PRO A 122 -22.89 -2.00 19.75
C PRO A 122 -23.25 -0.51 19.82
N PRO A 123 -24.51 -0.14 19.51
CA PRO A 123 -24.91 1.27 19.44
C PRO A 123 -24.81 1.92 20.83
N ARG A 124 -24.28 3.15 20.86
CA ARG A 124 -24.24 3.98 22.08
C ARG A 124 -25.67 4.17 22.59
N ARG A 125 -25.89 3.81 23.86
CA ARG A 125 -27.14 4.05 24.59
C ARG A 125 -27.37 5.57 24.66
N VAL A 126 -28.34 6.07 23.91
CA VAL A 126 -28.78 7.47 23.98
C VAL A 126 -29.54 7.64 25.30
N LEU A 127 -29.01 8.47 26.20
CA LEU A 127 -29.76 8.93 27.38
C LEU A 127 -30.94 9.79 26.92
N PRO A 128 -32.14 9.65 27.51
CA PRO A 128 -33.31 10.39 27.06
C PRO A 128 -33.16 11.86 27.46
N THR A 129 -32.96 12.74 26.47
CA THR A 129 -33.11 14.18 26.67
C THR A 129 -34.58 14.50 26.92
N ARG A 130 -34.83 15.22 28.01
CA ARG A 130 -36.15 15.66 28.43
C ARG A 130 -36.80 16.52 27.34
N ARG A 131 -38.10 16.27 27.14
CA ARG A 131 -39.06 17.06 26.37
C ARG A 131 -38.89 18.58 26.55
N THR A 132 -38.90 19.31 25.45
CA THR A 132 -39.75 20.51 25.21
C THR A 132 -39.89 20.65 23.69
N ALA A 133 -41.07 20.35 23.14
CA ALA A 133 -42.13 21.31 22.77
C ALA A 133 -41.93 21.90 21.35
N ARG A 134 -42.81 21.43 20.44
CA ARG A 134 -43.39 22.10 19.25
C ARG A 134 -42.63 23.30 18.65
N CYS A 135 -42.33 23.21 17.34
CA CYS A 135 -43.12 23.94 16.34
C CYS A 135 -42.92 23.37 14.92
N ARG A 136 -43.99 23.40 14.13
CA ARG A 136 -44.09 22.97 12.72
C ARG A 136 -43.76 24.13 11.79
N CYS A 137 -43.34 23.78 10.56
CA CYS A 137 -43.43 24.56 9.32
C CYS A 137 -42.59 25.84 9.23
N CYS A 138 -41.55 25.83 8.40
CA CYS A 138 -41.57 26.26 6.98
C CYS A 138 -40.34 25.69 6.28
#